data_AF-A0A9E0IIH3-F1
#
_entry.id   AF-A0A9E0IIH3-F1
#
_cell.length_a   1.000
_cell.length_b   1.000
_cell.length_c   1.000
_cell.angle_alpha   90.00
_cell.angle_beta   90.00
_cell.angle_gamma   90.00
#
_symmetry.space_group_name_H-M   'P 1'
#
loop_
_entity.id
_entity.type
_entity.pdbx_description
1 polymer ?
#
loop_
_entity_poly.entity_id
_entity_poly.type
_entity_poly.pdbx_seq_one_letter_code
_entity_poly.pdbx_strand_id
1 'polypeptide(L)'
;IVKIDDAGLALSQHTSAMTQAIGRALLWLAPWLMKALSVLGTLAMFLVGGGILAHGWHDVGHTLETLSAATGALAPVTNMLLTLVVGLVAGAVALAGVTMVHRIRASFS
;
A
#
# COMPACT_ATOMS: atom_id res chain seq x y z
N ILE A 1 -0.77 -8.83 -14.68
CA ILE A 1 0.42 -9.42 -14.02
C ILE A 1 0.76 -10.75 -14.70
N VAL A 2 -0.17 -11.72 -14.74
CA VAL A 2 -0.02 -12.98 -15.52
C VAL A 2 0.37 -12.72 -16.99
N LYS A 3 -0.24 -11.72 -17.65
CA LYS A 3 0.11 -11.37 -19.05
C LYS A 3 1.56 -10.89 -19.25
N ILE A 4 2.22 -10.35 -18.22
CA ILE A 4 3.62 -9.90 -18.30
C ILE A 4 4.56 -11.11 -18.16
N ASP A 5 4.20 -12.04 -17.28
CA ASP A 5 4.91 -13.32 -17.10
C ASP A 5 4.83 -14.17 -18.38
N ASP A 6 3.62 -14.34 -18.93
CA ASP A 6 3.38 -15.07 -20.19
C ASP A 6 4.13 -14.44 -21.37
N ALA A 7 4.13 -13.10 -21.47
CA ALA A 7 4.87 -12.38 -22.50
C ALA A 7 6.39 -12.53 -22.34
N GLY A 8 6.89 -12.51 -21.10
CA GLY A 8 8.31 -12.73 -20.80
C GLY A 8 8.77 -14.14 -21.18
N LEU A 9 7.95 -15.15 -20.88
CA LEU A 9 8.15 -16.54 -21.28
C LEU A 9 8.16 -16.69 -22.80
N ALA A 10 7.18 -16.12 -23.51
CA ALA A 10 7.11 -16.17 -24.96
C ALA A 10 8.35 -15.52 -25.62
N LEU A 11 8.77 -14.35 -25.13
CA LEU A 11 9.98 -13.65 -25.62
C LEU A 11 11.27 -14.42 -25.32
N SER A 12 11.32 -15.16 -24.21
CA SER A 12 12.48 -15.98 -23.83
C SER A 12 12.67 -17.24 -24.67
N GLN A 13 11.67 -17.64 -25.44
CA GLN A 13 11.71 -18.82 -26.32
C GLN A 13 12.00 -18.45 -27.78
N HIS A 14 12.15 -17.16 -28.09
CA HIS A 14 12.55 -16.71 -29.43
C HIS A 14 14.04 -16.98 -29.72
N THR A 15 14.34 -17.19 -31.01
CA THR A 15 15.70 -17.49 -31.52
C THR A 15 16.68 -16.31 -31.41
N SER A 16 16.19 -15.07 -31.28
CA SER A 16 17.02 -13.88 -31.17
C SER A 16 17.50 -13.67 -29.73
N ALA A 17 18.83 -13.64 -29.54
CA ALA A 17 19.46 -13.45 -28.23
C ALA A 17 19.04 -12.15 -27.52
N MET A 18 18.79 -11.07 -28.28
CA MET A 18 18.29 -9.80 -27.77
C MET A 18 16.87 -9.94 -27.19
N THR A 19 15.99 -10.62 -27.93
CA THR A 19 14.60 -10.88 -27.51
C THR A 19 14.56 -11.80 -26.30
N GLN A 20 15.46 -12.78 -26.26
CA GLN A 20 15.64 -13.69 -25.13
C GLN A 20 16.08 -12.96 -23.86
N ALA A 21 17.02 -12.02 -23.97
CA ALA A 21 17.50 -11.21 -22.86
C ALA A 21 16.38 -10.33 -22.29
N ILE A 22 15.56 -9.71 -23.15
CA ILE A 22 14.41 -8.91 -22.74
C ILE A 22 13.36 -9.78 -22.04
N GLY A 23 13.05 -10.97 -22.58
CA GLY A 23 12.12 -11.91 -21.95
C GLY A 23 12.55 -12.34 -20.55
N ARG A 24 13.85 -12.65 -20.38
CA ARG A 24 14.43 -13.00 -19.07
C ARG A 24 14.41 -11.82 -18.08
N ALA A 25 14.70 -10.61 -18.55
CA ALA A 25 14.61 -9.41 -17.72
C ALA A 25 13.17 -9.17 -17.23
N LEU A 26 12.18 -9.37 -18.09
CA LEU A 26 10.77 -9.21 -17.75
C LEU A 26 10.30 -10.25 -16.71
N LEU A 27 10.71 -11.51 -16.89
CA LEU A 27 10.47 -12.59 -15.92
C LEU A 27 11.11 -12.30 -14.55
N TRP A 28 12.32 -11.75 -14.53
CA TRP A 28 12.98 -11.38 -13.28
C TRP A 28 12.31 -10.21 -12.55
N LEU A 29 11.75 -9.25 -13.30
CA LEU A 29 11.01 -8.11 -12.75
C LEU A 29 9.60 -8.48 -12.26
N ALA A 30 8.97 -9.51 -12.84
CA ALA A 30 7.61 -9.94 -12.47
C ALA A 30 7.41 -10.17 -10.95
N PRO A 31 8.25 -10.94 -10.22
CA PRO A 31 8.08 -11.15 -8.79
C PRO A 31 8.30 -9.87 -7.96
N TRP A 32 9.17 -8.97 -8.41
CA TRP A 32 9.39 -7.68 -7.75
C TRP A 32 8.18 -6.76 -7.89
N LEU A 33 7.60 -6.69 -9.09
CA LEU A 33 6.39 -5.93 -9.35
C LEU A 33 5.24 -6.44 -8.46
N MET A 34 5.06 -7.76 -8.32
CA MET A 34 4.03 -8.33 -7.45
C MET A 34 4.20 -7.90 -6.00
N LYS A 35 5.41 -7.98 -5.45
CA LYS A 35 5.70 -7.56 -4.07
C LYS A 35 5.44 -6.07 -3.87
N ALA A 36 5.90 -5.24 -4.81
CA ALA A 36 5.69 -3.80 -4.75
C ALA A 36 4.20 -3.44 -4.77
N LEU A 37 3.41 -4.05 -5.66
CA LEU A 37 1.97 -3.83 -5.75
C LEU A 37 1.24 -4.30 -4.49
N SER A 38 1.65 -5.40 -3.86
CA SER A 38 1.08 -5.83 -2.59
C SER A 38 1.29 -4.80 -1.49
N VAL A 39 2.52 -4.30 -1.34
CA VAL A 39 2.83 -3.28 -0.32
C VAL A 39 2.09 -1.97 -0.63
N LEU A 40 2.13 -1.50 -1.87
CA LEU A 40 1.40 -0.31 -2.30
C LEU A 40 -0.11 -0.45 -2.10
N GLY A 41 -0.67 -1.63 -2.38
CA GLY A 41 -2.08 -1.94 -2.15
C GLY A 41 -2.43 -1.86 -0.66
N THR A 42 -1.59 -2.40 0.23
CA THR A 42 -1.78 -2.28 1.67
C THR A 42 -1.71 -0.82 2.14
N LEU A 43 -0.71 -0.06 1.67
CA LEU A 43 -0.59 1.36 1.97
C LEU A 43 -1.81 2.15 1.48
N ALA A 44 -2.33 1.83 0.29
CA ALA A 44 -3.52 2.45 -0.26
C ALA A 44 -4.77 2.17 0.59
N MET A 45 -4.95 0.94 1.08
CA MET A 45 -6.07 0.61 1.98
C MET A 45 -6.00 1.42 3.29
N PHE A 46 -4.81 1.58 3.88
CA PHE A 46 -4.61 2.43 5.05
C PHE A 46 -4.85 3.90 4.76
N LEU A 47 -4.38 4.40 3.61
CA LEU A 47 -4.58 5.78 3.20
C LEU A 47 -6.07 6.09 2.99
N VAL A 48 -6.81 5.22 2.32
CA VAL A 48 -8.26 5.37 2.10
C VAL A 48 -9.02 5.33 3.42
N GLY A 49 -8.74 4.36 4.29
CA GLY A 49 -9.37 4.27 5.61
C GLY A 49 -9.01 5.44 6.53
N GLY A 50 -7.75 5.86 6.54
CA GLY A 50 -7.25 7.03 7.28
C GLY A 50 -7.88 8.32 6.81
N GLY A 51 -8.08 8.48 5.49
CA GLY A 51 -8.79 9.61 4.91
C GLY A 51 -10.24 9.69 5.38
N ILE A 52 -10.96 8.57 5.40
CA ILE A 52 -12.33 8.49 5.91
C ILE A 52 -12.39 8.91 7.39
N LEU A 53 -11.47 8.39 8.22
CA LEU A 53 -11.42 8.72 9.65
C LEU A 53 -11.07 10.19 9.91
N ALA A 54 -10.09 10.72 9.18
CA ALA A 54 -9.66 12.11 9.29
C ALA A 54 -10.75 13.10 8.87
N HIS A 55 -11.58 12.76 7.87
CA HIS A 55 -12.74 13.57 7.50
C HIS A 55 -13.91 13.42 8.49
N GLY A 56 -14.08 12.23 9.09
CA GLY A 56 -15.13 11.99 10.09
C GLY A 56 -14.90 12.71 11.42
N TRP A 57 -13.64 12.99 11.78
CA TRP A 57 -13.27 13.79 12.95
C TRP A 57 -12.77 15.18 12.54
N HIS A 58 -13.63 16.19 12.72
CA HIS A 58 -13.35 17.58 12.35
C HIS A 58 -11.99 18.08 12.88
N ASP A 59 -11.66 17.79 14.14
CA ASP A 59 -10.40 18.23 14.76
C ASP A 59 -9.15 17.59 14.14
N VAL A 60 -9.27 16.33 13.69
CA VAL A 60 -8.16 15.59 13.05
C VAL A 60 -7.91 16.13 11.64
N GLY A 61 -8.97 16.33 10.85
CA GLY A 61 -8.84 16.92 9.51
C GLY A 61 -8.20 18.31 9.54
N HIS A 62 -8.66 19.18 10.45
CA HIS A 62 -8.17 20.56 10.54
C HIS A 62 -6.69 20.65 10.98
N THR A 63 -6.28 19.78 11.90
CA THR A 63 -4.87 19.73 12.36
C THR A 63 -3.95 19.23 11.25
N LEU A 64 -4.36 18.20 10.51
CA LEU A 64 -3.63 17.68 9.35
C LEU A 64 -3.48 18.74 8.25
N GLU A 65 -4.56 19.46 7.95
CA GLU A 65 -4.56 20.51 6.93
C GLU A 65 -3.64 21.66 7.33
N THR A 66 -3.70 22.11 8.60
CA THR A 66 -2.82 23.17 9.12
C THR A 66 -1.34 22.76 9.09
N LEU A 67 -1.03 21.53 9.50
CA LEU A 67 0.32 20.96 9.46
C LEU A 67 0.84 20.84 8.02
N SER A 68 -0.01 20.41 7.09
CA SER A 68 0.37 20.28 5.68
C SER A 68 0.55 21.64 5.00
N ALA A 69 -0.27 22.64 5.34
CA ALA A 69 -0.19 23.99 4.79
C ALA A 69 1.16 24.67 5.11
N ALA A 70 1.78 24.33 6.24
CA ALA A 70 3.13 24.79 6.60
C ALA A 70 4.23 24.34 5.61
N THR A 71 3.95 23.31 4.80
CA THR A 71 4.89 22.78 3.79
C THR A 71 4.73 23.38 2.39
N GLY A 72 3.80 24.33 2.21
CA GLY A 72 3.62 25.08 0.97
C GLY A 72 3.30 24.18 -0.23
N ALA A 73 4.14 24.20 -1.26
CA ALA A 73 3.93 23.42 -2.49
C ALA A 73 3.89 21.89 -2.25
N LEU A 74 4.45 21.41 -1.14
CA LEU A 74 4.43 20.00 -0.76
C LEU A 74 3.19 19.61 0.05
N ALA A 75 2.28 20.54 0.36
CA ALA A 75 1.10 20.30 1.17
C ALA A 75 0.28 19.07 0.75
N PRO A 76 0.01 18.80 -0.55
CA PRO A 76 -0.74 17.60 -0.94
C PRO A 76 -0.02 16.30 -0.57
N VAL A 77 1.30 16.27 -0.71
CA VAL A 77 2.12 15.09 -0.39
C VAL A 77 2.21 14.92 1.12
N THR A 78 2.46 16.00 1.86
CA THR A 78 2.49 15.98 3.32
C THR A 78 1.16 15.53 3.89
N ASN A 79 0.04 16.06 3.39
CA ASN A 79 -1.30 15.67 3.83
C ASN A 79 -1.57 14.19 3.55
N MET A 80 -1.19 13.67 2.38
CA MET A 80 -1.29 12.25 2.05
C MET A 80 -0.48 11.39 3.03
N LEU A 81 0.75 11.78 3.34
CA LEU A 81 1.60 11.05 4.30
C LEU A 81 1.03 11.08 5.72
N LEU A 82 0.56 12.23 6.19
CA LEU A 82 -0.05 12.34 7.52
C LEU A 82 -1.34 11.52 7.61
N THR A 83 -2.17 11.55 6.57
CA THR A 83 -3.39 10.72 6.48
C THR A 83 -3.06 9.23 6.48
N LEU A 84 -1.98 8.82 5.82
CA LEU A 84 -1.49 7.44 5.87
C LEU A 84 -1.07 7.04 7.29
N VAL A 85 -0.38 7.93 8.02
CA VAL A 85 0.00 7.69 9.42
C VAL A 85 -1.24 7.53 10.30
N VAL A 86 -2.24 8.40 10.15
CA VAL A 86 -3.52 8.28 10.88
C VAL A 86 -4.20 6.94 10.59
N GLY A 87 -4.28 6.55 9.31
CA GLY A 87 -4.83 5.26 8.91
C GLY A 87 -4.08 4.07 9.49
N LEU A 88 -2.75 4.13 9.52
CA LEU A 88 -1.90 3.09 10.10
C LEU A 88 -2.11 2.95 11.61
N VAL A 89 -2.16 4.08 12.33
CA VAL A 89 -2.40 4.10 13.78
C VAL A 89 -3.80 3.56 14.10
N ALA A 90 -4.83 4.03 13.40
CA ALA A 90 -6.19 3.55 13.60
C ALA A 90 -6.32 2.05 13.30
N GLY A 91 -5.68 1.58 12.22
CA GLY A 91 -5.64 0.16 11.88
C GLY A 91 -4.91 -0.69 12.92
N ALA A 92 -3.81 -0.19 13.49
CA ALA A 92 -3.09 -0.87 14.57
C ALA A 92 -3.95 -0.97 15.85
N VAL A 93 -4.67 0.11 16.19
CA VAL A 93 -5.61 0.12 17.33
C VAL A 93 -6.76 -0.88 17.10
N ALA A 94 -7.35 -0.88 15.89
CA ALA A 94 -8.41 -1.84 15.53
C ALA A 94 -7.90 -3.28 15.61
N LEU A 95 -6.71 -3.57 15.08
CA LEU A 95 -6.09 -4.90 15.15
C LEU A 95 -5.81 -5.32 16.60
N ALA A 96 -5.29 -4.41 17.43
CA ALA A 96 -5.09 -4.67 18.86
C ALA A 96 -6.40 -5.00 19.58
N GLY A 97 -7.48 -4.26 19.30
CA GLY A 97 -8.81 -4.55 19.83
C GLY A 97 -9.34 -5.93 19.40
N VAL A 98 -9.29 -6.22 18.09
CA VAL A 98 -9.76 -7.50 17.53
C VAL A 98 -8.95 -8.68 18.08
N THR A 99 -7.63 -8.55 18.15
CA THR A 99 -6.76 -9.61 18.69
C THR A 99 -6.97 -9.82 20.19
N MET A 100 -7.23 -8.76 20.96
CA MET A 100 -7.60 -8.87 22.38
C MET A 100 -8.92 -9.62 22.56
N VAL A 101 -9.95 -9.30 21.76
CA VAL A 101 -11.23 -10.00 21.79
C VAL A 101 -11.06 -11.47 21.41
N HIS A 102 -10.28 -11.78 20.38
CA HIS A 102 -9.98 -13.16 20.00
C HIS A 102 -9.25 -13.92 21.11
N ARG A 103 -8.29 -13.30 21.79
CA ARG A 103 -7.58 -13.90 22.93
C ARG A 103 -8.51 -14.22 24.10
N ILE A 104 -9.39 -13.29 24.45
CA ILE A 104 -10.37 -13.48 25.53
C ILE A 104 -11.30 -14.64 25.15
N ARG A 105 -11.87 -14.63 23.93
CA ARG A 105 -12.77 -15.70 23.47
C ARG A 105 -12.10 -17.07 23.41
N ALA A 106 -10.84 -17.15 22.99
CA ALA A 106 -10.08 -18.40 22.96
C ALA A 106 -9.80 -18.95 24.37
N SER A 107 -9.76 -18.10 25.39
CA SER A 107 -9.59 -18.53 26.78
C SER A 107 -10.88 -19.11 27.41
N PHE A 108 -12.03 -18.94 26.76
CA PHE A 108 -13.34 -19.42 27.24
C PHE A 108 -13.86 -20.64 26.45
N SER A 109 -13.10 -21.15 25.47
CA SER A 109 -13.39 -22.40 24.74
C SER A 109 -12.41 -23.49 25.13
#